data_AF-A0A7I4F7R3-F1
#
_entry.id   AF-A0A7I4F7R3-F1
#
_cell.length_a   1.000
_cell.length_b   1.000
_cell.length_c   1.000
_cell.angle_alpha   90.00
_cell.angle_beta   90.00
_cell.angle_gamma   90.00
#
_symmetry.space_group_name_H-M   'P 1'
#
loop_
_entity.id
_entity.type
_entity.pdbx_description
1 polymer ?
#
loop_
_entity_poly.entity_id
_entity_poly.type
_entity_poly.pdbx_seq_one_letter_code
_entity_poly.pdbx_strand_id
1 'polypeptide(L)'
;MLSVAQCAHIGGYLKIAGDLYRRTISILQNSKESSSKVTLASCAMTPEEVQVGALAGLGQLACHVGDFDEAESKITEALTQAEKINGDKHPRVGIILACLADVYARRGKVMGSGDSFIIAEGLYRRCQDYLRSPSIDVPDTGKIVDLVDVMCLSRARYAEIIHKFPNRDEEADKIQKWASKMWKGPRPLLDLMKVDSARTVVKEKGEAPEDVQADETKPPSVGSTKGHVVIDVRLGRVMWKVE
;
A
#
# COMPACT_ATOMS: atom_id res chain seq x y z
N MET A 1 -7.99 6.81 15.23
CA MET A 1 -8.81 5.86 14.42
C MET A 1 -8.04 5.33 13.23
N LEU A 2 -7.38 6.17 12.42
CA LEU A 2 -6.63 5.68 11.25
C LEU A 2 -5.53 4.65 11.58
N SER A 3 -4.72 4.88 12.62
CA SER A 3 -3.72 3.91 13.08
C SER A 3 -4.33 2.57 13.52
N VAL A 4 -5.47 2.61 14.20
CA VAL A 4 -6.22 1.42 14.61
C VAL A 4 -6.75 0.66 13.40
N ALA A 5 -7.24 1.38 12.38
CA ALA A 5 -7.67 0.79 11.12
C ALA A 5 -6.52 0.06 10.42
N GLN A 6 -5.33 0.68 10.37
CA GLN A 6 -4.13 0.09 9.79
C GLN A 6 -3.69 -1.16 10.56
N CYS A 7 -3.68 -1.13 11.89
CA CYS A 7 -3.38 -2.31 12.71
C CYS A 7 -4.37 -3.45 12.46
N ALA A 8 -5.67 -3.15 12.38
CA ALA A 8 -6.70 -4.14 12.05
C ALA A 8 -6.49 -4.73 10.64
N HIS A 9 -6.15 -3.89 9.66
CA HIS A 9 -5.88 -4.28 8.27
C HIS A 9 -4.68 -5.22 8.18
N ILE A 10 -3.56 -4.84 8.81
CA ILE A 10 -2.35 -5.64 8.94
C ILE A 10 -2.64 -6.96 9.64
N GLY A 11 -3.49 -6.95 10.68
CA GLY A 11 -3.92 -8.14 11.41
C GLY A 11 -4.83 -9.09 10.62
N GLY A 12 -5.33 -8.67 9.45
CA GLY A 12 -6.25 -9.45 8.63
C GLY A 12 -7.73 -9.26 8.97
N TYR A 13 -8.07 -8.33 9.88
CA TYR A 13 -9.46 -8.00 10.24
C TYR A 13 -10.05 -7.02 9.21
N LEU A 14 -10.22 -7.48 7.97
CA LEU A 14 -10.52 -6.62 6.81
C LEU A 14 -11.85 -5.86 6.94
N LYS A 15 -12.90 -6.51 7.47
CA LYS A 15 -14.21 -5.88 7.69
C LYS A 15 -14.10 -4.71 8.68
N ILE A 16 -13.51 -4.96 9.85
CA ILE A 16 -13.29 -3.96 10.90
C ILE A 16 -12.40 -2.82 10.36
N ALA A 17 -11.34 -3.15 9.63
CA ALA A 17 -10.47 -2.15 9.02
C ALA A 17 -11.24 -1.23 8.06
N GLY A 18 -12.06 -1.80 7.17
CA GLY A 18 -12.89 -1.06 6.23
C GLY A 18 -13.86 -0.11 6.92
N ASP A 19 -14.54 -0.57 7.98
CA ASP A 19 -15.46 0.24 8.76
C ASP A 19 -14.74 1.40 9.47
N LEU A 20 -13.56 1.13 10.04
CA LEU A 20 -12.75 2.17 10.69
C LEU A 20 -12.24 3.22 9.69
N TYR A 21 -11.81 2.83 8.49
CA TYR A 21 -11.39 3.78 7.46
C TYR A 21 -12.58 4.64 6.98
N ARG A 22 -13.73 4.03 6.65
CA ARG A 22 -14.95 4.76 6.25
C ARG A 22 -15.43 5.72 7.34
N ARG A 23 -15.42 5.27 8.60
CA ARG A 23 -15.77 6.10 9.75
C ARG A 23 -14.81 7.28 9.92
N THR A 24 -13.51 7.06 9.69
CA THR A 24 -12.52 8.14 9.70
C THR A 24 -12.85 9.20 8.65
N ILE A 25 -13.16 8.80 7.42
CA ILE A 25 -13.52 9.72 6.33
C ILE A 25 -14.81 10.48 6.67
N SER A 26 -15.86 9.79 7.13
CA SER A 26 -17.14 10.42 7.48
C SER A 26 -16.98 11.47 8.59
N ILE A 27 -16.19 11.19 9.61
CA ILE A 27 -15.92 12.16 10.69
C ILE A 27 -15.19 13.39 10.14
N LEU A 28 -14.21 13.19 9.26
CA LEU A 28 -13.47 14.29 8.64
C LEU A 28 -14.35 15.14 7.71
N GLN A 29 -15.27 14.52 6.96
CA GLN A 29 -16.25 15.23 6.12
C GLN A 29 -17.22 16.07 6.97
N ASN A 30 -17.83 15.47 7.99
CA ASN A 30 -18.74 16.18 8.90
C ASN A 30 -18.03 17.33 9.65
N SER A 31 -16.74 17.16 9.95
CA SER A 31 -15.92 18.21 10.59
C SER A 31 -15.54 19.38 9.67
N LYS A 32 -15.59 19.19 8.35
CA LYS A 32 -15.42 20.30 7.40
C LYS A 32 -16.67 21.16 7.30
N GLU A 33 -17.84 20.56 7.51
CA GLU A 33 -19.15 21.25 7.47
C GLU A 33 -19.48 21.98 8.78
N SER A 34 -19.10 21.39 9.93
CA SER A 34 -19.22 22.05 11.22
C SER A 34 -17.92 22.79 11.51
N SER A 35 -17.93 24.13 11.52
CA SER A 35 -16.77 25.04 11.74
C SER A 35 -15.91 24.78 13.02
N SER A 36 -16.19 23.73 13.79
CA SER A 36 -15.33 23.25 14.86
C SER A 36 -14.04 22.65 14.28
N LYS A 37 -12.89 23.30 14.55
CA LYS A 37 -11.57 22.70 14.32
C LYS A 37 -11.48 21.38 15.08
N VAL A 38 -11.68 20.27 14.39
CA VAL A 38 -11.46 18.94 14.96
C VAL A 38 -9.95 18.72 15.05
N THR A 39 -9.41 18.90 16.25
CA THR A 39 -8.01 18.67 16.61
C THR A 39 -7.72 17.16 16.74
N LEU A 40 -7.96 16.38 15.68
CA LEU A 40 -7.54 14.97 15.64
C LEU A 40 -6.07 14.80 15.19
N ALA A 41 -5.32 15.89 15.12
CA ALA A 41 -3.90 15.90 14.79
C ALA A 41 -3.03 15.53 15.99
N SER A 42 -2.99 14.25 16.37
CA SER A 42 -1.81 13.75 17.07
C SER A 42 -0.69 13.60 16.02
N CYS A 43 0.38 14.37 16.19
CA CYS A 43 1.57 14.46 15.33
C CYS A 43 1.40 15.28 14.03
N ALA A 44 1.36 16.63 14.13
CA ALA A 44 1.61 17.58 13.02
C ALA A 44 0.87 17.38 11.67
N MET A 45 -0.12 16.49 11.59
CA MET A 45 -0.83 16.12 10.36
C MET A 45 -2.10 16.94 10.20
N THR A 46 -2.39 17.40 8.98
CA THR A 46 -3.66 18.08 8.72
C THR A 46 -4.81 17.07 8.57
N PRO A 47 -6.07 17.46 8.83
CA PRO A 47 -7.24 16.60 8.60
C PRO A 47 -7.30 16.04 7.17
N GLU A 48 -6.85 16.81 6.18
CA GLU A 48 -6.80 16.40 4.78
C GLU A 48 -5.75 15.31 4.54
N GLU A 49 -4.58 15.38 5.20
CA GLU A 49 -3.57 14.31 5.13
C GLU A 49 -4.07 13.00 5.75
N VAL A 50 -4.85 13.10 6.83
CA VAL A 50 -5.51 11.93 7.44
C VAL A 50 -6.57 11.36 6.50
N GLN A 51 -7.32 12.21 5.78
CA GLN A 51 -8.30 11.79 4.78
C GLN A 51 -7.65 11.03 3.62
N VAL A 52 -6.55 11.55 3.07
CA VAL A 52 -5.74 10.88 2.05
C VAL A 52 -5.25 9.51 2.55
N GLY A 53 -4.76 9.45 3.80
CA GLY A 53 -4.34 8.20 4.42
C GLY A 53 -5.46 7.16 4.55
N ALA A 54 -6.67 7.59 4.90
CA ALA A 54 -7.82 6.70 5.01
C ALA A 54 -8.31 6.19 3.63
N LEU A 55 -8.33 7.06 2.61
CA LEU A 55 -8.68 6.68 1.24
C LEU A 55 -7.69 5.67 0.65
N ALA A 56 -6.39 5.93 0.80
CA ALA A 56 -5.35 5.00 0.37
C ALA A 56 -5.42 3.66 1.14
N GLY A 57 -5.79 3.70 2.43
CA GLY A 57 -6.03 2.50 3.23
C GLY A 57 -7.21 1.67 2.71
N LEU A 58 -8.33 2.29 2.36
CA LEU A 58 -9.48 1.62 1.72
C LEU A 58 -9.10 1.03 0.36
N GLY A 59 -8.32 1.75 -0.44
CA GLY A 59 -7.86 1.26 -1.73
C GLY A 59 -6.98 0.01 -1.60
N GLN A 60 -6.02 0.03 -0.68
CA GLN A 60 -5.19 -1.16 -0.37
C GLN A 60 -6.04 -2.32 0.19
N LEU A 61 -7.07 -2.01 0.98
CA LEU A 61 -8.00 -3.01 1.50
C LEU A 61 -8.79 -3.69 0.38
N ALA A 62 -9.41 -2.91 -0.51
CA ALA A 62 -10.13 -3.40 -1.67
C ALA A 62 -9.21 -4.26 -2.56
N CYS A 63 -7.97 -3.81 -2.75
CA CYS A 63 -6.95 -4.55 -3.48
C CYS A 63 -6.65 -5.93 -2.86
N HIS A 64 -6.56 -6.03 -1.52
CA HIS A 64 -6.37 -7.30 -0.82
C HIS A 64 -7.60 -8.21 -0.86
N VAL A 65 -8.80 -7.65 -0.99
CA VAL A 65 -10.05 -8.40 -1.18
C VAL A 65 -10.24 -8.83 -2.65
N GLY A 66 -9.45 -8.29 -3.58
CA GLY A 66 -9.52 -8.57 -5.01
C GLY A 66 -10.48 -7.68 -5.80
N ASP A 67 -11.05 -6.65 -5.17
CA ASP A 67 -11.86 -5.64 -5.85
C ASP A 67 -10.93 -4.55 -6.42
N PHE A 68 -10.40 -4.80 -7.61
CA PHE A 68 -9.44 -3.91 -8.26
C PHE A 68 -10.07 -2.60 -8.75
N ASP A 69 -11.36 -2.60 -9.10
CA ASP A 69 -12.04 -1.41 -9.60
C ASP A 69 -12.34 -0.44 -8.45
N GLU A 70 -12.80 -0.94 -7.29
CA GLU A 70 -12.92 -0.10 -6.08
C GLU A 70 -11.53 0.38 -5.61
N ALA A 71 -10.52 -0.50 -5.64
CA ALA A 71 -9.16 -0.13 -5.25
C ALA A 71 -8.60 1.03 -6.08
N GLU A 72 -8.72 0.93 -7.41
CA GLU A 72 -8.30 1.98 -8.33
C GLU A 72 -9.02 3.30 -8.07
N SER A 73 -10.35 3.25 -7.90
CA SER A 73 -11.17 4.44 -7.60
C SER A 73 -10.71 5.14 -6.31
N LYS A 74 -10.54 4.40 -5.21
CA LYS A 74 -10.13 4.97 -3.92
C LYS A 74 -8.71 5.49 -3.90
N ILE A 75 -7.77 4.81 -4.55
CA ILE A 75 -6.38 5.29 -4.63
C ILE A 75 -6.28 6.52 -5.54
N THR A 76 -7.06 6.58 -6.63
CA THR A 76 -7.10 7.74 -7.53
C THR A 76 -7.71 8.97 -6.83
N GLU A 77 -8.74 8.77 -6.00
CA GLU A 77 -9.29 9.83 -5.15
C GLU A 77 -8.22 10.34 -4.16
N ALA A 78 -7.50 9.43 -3.51
CA ALA A 78 -6.39 9.78 -2.62
C ALA A 78 -5.27 10.55 -3.34
N LEU A 79 -4.92 10.13 -4.56
CA LEU A 79 -3.91 10.77 -5.40
C LEU A 79 -4.30 12.21 -5.74
N THR A 80 -5.53 12.41 -6.23
CA THR A 80 -6.07 13.72 -6.58
C THR A 80 -6.07 14.67 -5.39
N GLN A 81 -6.41 14.18 -4.19
CA GLN A 81 -6.37 14.98 -2.97
C GLN A 81 -4.93 15.31 -2.55
N ALA A 82 -4.01 14.34 -2.62
CA ALA A 82 -2.61 14.56 -2.28
C ALA A 82 -1.93 15.57 -3.21
N GLU A 83 -2.20 15.53 -4.51
CA GLU A 83 -1.69 16.51 -5.48
C GLU A 83 -2.19 17.92 -5.16
N LYS A 84 -3.46 18.07 -4.74
CA LYS A 84 -4.03 19.38 -4.34
C LYS A 84 -3.40 19.94 -3.06
N ILE A 85 -3.12 19.09 -2.07
CA ILE A 85 -2.61 19.50 -0.76
C ILE A 85 -1.11 19.81 -0.83
N ASN A 86 -0.35 18.92 -1.45
CA ASN A 86 1.10 18.91 -1.36
C ASN A 86 1.81 19.40 -2.63
N GLY A 87 1.08 19.56 -3.74
CA GLY A 87 1.64 19.86 -5.05
C GLY A 87 2.08 18.60 -5.81
N ASP A 88 2.24 18.75 -7.12
CA ASP A 88 2.47 17.71 -8.13
C ASP A 88 3.86 17.03 -8.06
N LYS A 89 4.76 17.46 -7.17
CA LYS A 89 6.13 16.90 -7.03
C LYS A 89 6.45 16.42 -5.61
N HIS A 90 5.44 16.32 -4.75
CA HIS A 90 5.66 15.92 -3.37
C HIS A 90 5.89 14.41 -3.23
N PRO A 91 6.85 13.95 -2.38
CA PRO A 91 7.14 12.52 -2.21
C PRO A 91 5.91 11.65 -1.85
N ARG A 92 4.93 12.22 -1.13
CA ARG A 92 3.65 11.54 -0.83
C ARG A 92 2.85 11.14 -2.06
N VAL A 93 2.88 11.95 -3.12
CA VAL A 93 2.26 11.58 -4.42
C VAL A 93 2.95 10.32 -4.96
N GLY A 94 4.28 10.24 -4.84
CA GLY A 94 5.05 9.04 -5.17
C GLY A 94 4.61 7.80 -4.37
N ILE A 95 4.39 7.94 -3.06
CA ILE A 95 3.91 6.82 -2.22
C ILE A 95 2.55 6.30 -2.70
N ILE A 96 1.61 7.20 -3.04
CA ILE A 96 0.28 6.83 -3.53
C ILE A 96 0.36 6.20 -4.92
N LEU A 97 1.25 6.68 -5.79
CA LEU A 97 1.54 6.03 -7.07
C LEU A 97 2.06 4.61 -6.89
N ALA A 98 2.85 4.34 -5.85
CA ALA A 98 3.27 2.99 -5.49
C ALA A 98 2.08 2.09 -5.16
N CYS A 99 1.13 2.59 -4.37
CA CYS A 99 -0.11 1.86 -4.05
C CYS A 99 -0.95 1.60 -5.31
N LEU A 100 -1.04 2.55 -6.24
CA LEU A 100 -1.75 2.37 -7.50
C LEU A 100 -1.06 1.34 -8.41
N ALA A 101 0.28 1.38 -8.46
CA ALA A 101 1.06 0.39 -9.18
C ALA A 101 0.82 -1.03 -8.63
N ASP A 102 0.72 -1.19 -7.30
CA ASP A 102 0.39 -2.47 -6.66
C ASP A 102 -0.99 -3.00 -7.08
N VAL A 103 -1.99 -2.12 -7.26
CA VAL A 103 -3.32 -2.51 -7.76
C VAL A 103 -3.22 -3.10 -9.15
N TYR A 104 -2.57 -2.39 -10.08
CA TYR A 104 -2.41 -2.85 -11.46
C TYR A 104 -1.53 -4.10 -11.56
N ALA A 105 -0.47 -4.21 -10.74
CA ALA A 105 0.40 -5.38 -10.70
C ALA A 105 -0.36 -6.64 -10.28
N ARG A 106 -1.20 -6.54 -9.24
CA ARG A 106 -2.03 -7.65 -8.77
C ARG A 106 -3.17 -7.96 -9.73
N ARG A 107 -3.81 -6.94 -10.31
CA ARG A 107 -4.83 -7.11 -11.36
C ARG A 107 -4.25 -7.88 -12.54
N GLY A 108 -3.04 -7.51 -13.01
CA GLY A 108 -2.33 -8.23 -14.06
C GLY A 108 -1.99 -9.67 -13.67
N LYS A 109 -1.56 -9.90 -12.41
CA LYS A 109 -1.24 -11.23 -11.89
C LYS A 109 -2.47 -12.15 -11.84
N VAL A 110 -3.62 -11.60 -11.48
CA VAL A 110 -4.88 -12.32 -11.36
C VAL A 110 -5.53 -12.56 -12.72
N MET A 111 -5.64 -11.52 -13.54
CA MET A 111 -6.39 -11.59 -14.80
C MET A 111 -5.52 -12.04 -15.99
N GLY A 112 -4.20 -12.17 -15.81
CA GLY A 112 -3.27 -12.49 -16.90
C GLY A 112 -3.14 -11.37 -17.95
N SER A 113 -3.53 -10.14 -17.60
CA SER A 113 -3.51 -9.00 -18.52
C SER A 113 -2.12 -8.37 -18.61
N GLY A 114 -1.50 -8.47 -19.79
CA GLY A 114 -0.22 -7.80 -20.10
C GLY A 114 -0.28 -6.29 -19.94
N ASP A 115 -1.38 -5.66 -20.36
CA ASP A 115 -1.58 -4.20 -20.28
C ASP A 115 -1.50 -3.69 -18.84
N SER A 116 -2.04 -4.44 -17.89
CA SER A 116 -1.96 -4.10 -16.46
C SER A 116 -0.52 -4.07 -15.95
N PHE A 117 0.35 -4.97 -16.45
CA PHE A 117 1.78 -4.95 -16.07
C PHE A 117 2.51 -3.75 -16.66
N ILE A 118 2.17 -3.34 -17.88
CA ILE A 118 2.77 -2.16 -18.52
C ILE A 118 2.38 -0.88 -17.75
N ILE A 119 1.11 -0.76 -17.34
CA ILE A 119 0.64 0.36 -16.52
C ILE A 119 1.36 0.37 -15.16
N ALA A 120 1.44 -0.79 -14.50
CA ALA A 120 2.13 -0.91 -13.22
C ALA A 120 3.62 -0.54 -13.31
N GLU A 121 4.33 -0.97 -14.36
CA GLU A 121 5.70 -0.56 -14.62
C GLU A 121 5.83 0.97 -14.74
N GLY A 122 4.98 1.61 -15.56
CA GLY A 122 5.00 3.07 -15.73
C GLY A 122 4.77 3.80 -14.40
N LEU A 123 3.85 3.30 -13.57
CA LEU A 123 3.56 3.86 -12.25
C LEU A 123 4.71 3.67 -11.26
N TYR A 124 5.39 2.52 -11.25
CA TYR A 124 6.58 2.32 -10.39
C TYR A 124 7.74 3.24 -10.80
N ARG A 125 7.96 3.47 -12.10
CA ARG A 125 8.97 4.43 -12.55
C ARG A 125 8.67 5.84 -12.06
N ARG A 126 7.42 6.30 -12.25
CA ARG A 126 6.98 7.61 -11.74
C ARG A 126 7.09 7.69 -10.22
N CYS A 127 6.70 6.64 -9.49
CA CYS A 127 6.88 6.57 -8.05
C CYS A 127 8.35 6.79 -7.66
N GLN A 128 9.29 6.12 -8.32
CA GLN A 128 10.71 6.27 -8.03
C GLN A 128 11.22 7.70 -8.28
N ASP A 129 10.76 8.35 -9.35
CA ASP A 129 11.12 9.75 -9.66
C ASP A 129 10.64 10.71 -8.56
N TYR A 130 9.41 10.54 -8.09
CA TYR A 130 8.82 11.36 -7.04
C TYR A 130 9.49 11.14 -5.68
N LEU A 131 9.85 9.90 -5.38
CA LEU A 131 10.61 9.53 -4.20
C LEU A 131 12.08 9.95 -4.30
N ARG A 132 12.52 10.51 -5.44
CA ARG A 132 13.92 10.87 -5.74
C ARG A 132 14.86 9.71 -5.46
N SER A 133 14.42 8.52 -5.86
CA SER A 133 15.14 7.28 -5.58
C SER A 133 16.50 7.32 -6.27
N PRO A 134 17.61 6.99 -5.57
CA PRO A 134 18.93 7.06 -6.17
C PRO A 134 19.06 6.09 -7.34
N SER A 135 19.79 6.49 -8.38
CA SER A 135 20.12 5.59 -9.49
C SER A 135 20.92 4.40 -8.96
N ILE A 136 20.61 3.21 -9.45
CA ILE A 136 21.21 1.94 -9.02
C ILE A 136 22.68 1.85 -9.45
N ASP A 137 23.04 2.52 -10.55
CA ASP A 137 24.39 2.54 -11.09
C ASP A 137 25.33 3.47 -10.31
N VAL A 138 24.79 4.37 -9.50
CA VAL A 138 25.58 5.32 -8.72
C VAL A 138 25.97 4.66 -7.39
N PRO A 139 27.27 4.68 -7.01
CA PRO A 139 27.73 4.14 -5.74
C PRO A 139 26.94 4.72 -4.56
N ASP A 140 26.62 3.85 -3.60
CA ASP A 140 25.91 4.20 -2.37
C ASP A 140 26.61 5.35 -1.66
N THR A 141 26.00 6.54 -1.70
CA THR A 141 26.58 7.76 -1.11
C THR A 141 26.41 7.82 0.41
N GLY A 142 25.83 6.79 1.03
CA GLY A 142 25.60 6.73 2.48
C GLY A 142 24.55 7.73 2.98
N LYS A 143 23.82 8.39 2.08
CA LYS A 143 22.73 9.29 2.45
C LYS A 143 21.60 8.48 3.09
N ILE A 144 21.14 8.94 4.26
CA ILE A 144 19.86 8.49 4.82
C ILE A 144 18.79 8.99 3.85
N VAL A 145 18.14 8.03 3.19
CA VAL A 145 17.05 8.31 2.27
C VAL A 145 15.77 8.26 3.10
N ASP A 146 15.03 9.37 3.15
CA ASP A 146 13.69 9.39 3.74
C ASP A 146 12.77 8.49 2.90
N LEU A 147 11.85 7.73 3.50
CA LEU A 147 10.92 6.82 2.79
C LEU A 147 11.56 5.58 2.14
N VAL A 148 12.74 5.14 2.63
CA VAL A 148 13.43 3.91 2.18
C VAL A 148 12.53 2.69 2.15
N ASP A 149 11.62 2.55 3.09
CA ASP A 149 10.74 1.37 3.17
C ASP A 149 9.88 1.24 1.90
N VAL A 150 9.25 2.34 1.47
CA VAL A 150 8.42 2.38 0.26
C VAL A 150 9.29 2.27 -0.99
N MET A 151 10.48 2.87 -1.02
CA MET A 151 11.40 2.72 -2.17
C MET A 151 11.87 1.29 -2.35
N CYS A 152 12.25 0.60 -1.27
CA CYS A 152 12.63 -0.79 -1.33
C CYS A 152 11.46 -1.68 -1.75
N LEU A 153 10.27 -1.47 -1.18
CA LEU A 153 9.08 -2.23 -1.55
C LEU A 153 8.70 -2.02 -3.02
N SER A 154 8.61 -0.77 -3.47
CA SER A 154 8.27 -0.43 -4.85
C SER A 154 9.29 -0.98 -5.84
N ARG A 155 10.58 -0.93 -5.53
CA ARG A 155 11.64 -1.55 -6.35
C ARG A 155 11.54 -3.05 -6.41
N ALA A 156 11.25 -3.69 -5.29
CA ALA A 156 11.13 -5.13 -5.27
C ALA A 156 9.90 -5.62 -6.06
N ARG A 157 8.78 -4.90 -5.94
CA ARG A 157 7.59 -5.13 -6.77
C ARG A 157 7.83 -4.84 -8.24
N TYR A 158 8.57 -3.78 -8.54
CA TYR A 158 8.95 -3.44 -9.90
C TYR A 158 9.81 -4.55 -10.53
N ALA A 159 10.79 -5.09 -9.79
CA ALA A 159 11.60 -6.23 -10.24
C ALA A 159 10.74 -7.48 -10.51
N GLU A 160 9.75 -7.80 -9.67
CA GLU A 160 8.81 -8.91 -9.90
C GLU A 160 8.07 -8.79 -11.24
N ILE A 161 7.76 -7.55 -11.67
CA ILE A 161 7.15 -7.28 -12.97
C ILE A 161 8.18 -7.39 -14.10
N ILE A 162 9.37 -6.82 -13.92
CA ILE A 162 10.41 -6.80 -14.95
C ILE A 162 10.82 -8.22 -15.38
N HIS A 163 10.90 -9.17 -14.44
CA HIS A 163 11.17 -10.57 -14.74
C HIS A 163 10.18 -11.22 -15.71
N LYS A 164 9.02 -10.61 -15.95
CA LYS A 164 8.04 -11.10 -16.94
C LYS A 164 8.34 -10.63 -18.35
N PHE A 165 9.18 -9.59 -18.52
CA PHE A 165 9.57 -9.05 -19.81
C PHE A 165 10.87 -9.70 -20.30
N PRO A 166 10.97 -10.05 -21.60
CA PRO A 166 12.15 -10.71 -22.13
C PRO A 166 13.39 -9.81 -22.06
N ASN A 167 14.55 -10.42 -21.81
CA ASN A 167 15.88 -9.78 -21.82
C ASN A 167 16.12 -8.68 -20.75
N ARG A 168 15.33 -8.67 -19.66
CA ARG A 168 15.49 -7.67 -18.57
C ARG A 168 15.74 -8.28 -17.19
N ASP A 169 16.08 -9.57 -17.13
CA ASP A 169 16.34 -10.26 -15.85
C ASP A 169 17.52 -9.67 -15.08
N GLU A 170 18.62 -9.33 -15.76
CA GLU A 170 19.78 -8.71 -15.10
C GLU A 170 19.45 -7.35 -14.48
N GLU A 171 18.56 -6.58 -15.12
CA GLU A 171 18.07 -5.29 -14.59
C GLU A 171 17.23 -5.52 -13.33
N ALA A 172 16.29 -6.47 -13.39
CA ALA A 172 15.45 -6.85 -12.27
C ALA A 172 16.28 -7.34 -11.07
N ASP A 173 17.28 -8.18 -11.29
CA ASP A 173 18.16 -8.70 -10.25
C ASP A 173 18.96 -7.59 -9.55
N LYS A 174 19.46 -6.62 -10.32
CA LYS A 174 20.16 -5.43 -9.76
C LYS A 174 19.22 -4.62 -8.87
N ILE A 175 18.00 -4.36 -9.34
CA ILE A 175 16.96 -3.63 -8.58
C ILE A 175 16.62 -4.37 -7.29
N GLN A 176 16.39 -5.68 -7.37
CA GLN A 176 16.03 -6.53 -6.24
C GLN A 176 17.15 -6.60 -5.20
N LYS A 177 18.40 -6.73 -5.65
CA LYS A 177 19.59 -6.75 -4.79
C LYS A 177 19.77 -5.43 -4.06
N TRP A 178 19.59 -4.31 -4.75
CA TRP A 178 19.62 -2.99 -4.13
C TRP A 178 18.53 -2.84 -3.07
N ALA A 179 17.28 -3.22 -3.38
CA ALA A 179 16.15 -3.11 -2.47
C ALA A 179 16.37 -3.94 -1.19
N SER A 180 16.87 -5.17 -1.35
CA SER A 180 17.17 -6.07 -0.22
C SER A 180 18.30 -5.54 0.65
N LYS A 181 19.34 -4.92 0.06
CA LYS A 181 20.46 -4.31 0.80
C LYS A 181 20.03 -3.08 1.61
N MET A 182 19.18 -2.23 1.03
CA MET A 182 18.77 -0.97 1.63
C MET A 182 17.63 -1.11 2.65
N TRP A 183 16.90 -2.22 2.58
CA TRP A 183 15.80 -2.51 3.49
C TRP A 183 16.28 -2.67 4.94
N LYS A 184 15.68 -1.89 5.85
CA LYS A 184 15.98 -1.91 7.29
C LYS A 184 14.77 -2.33 8.14
N GLY A 185 13.74 -2.90 7.52
CA GLY A 185 12.55 -3.36 8.22
C GLY A 185 12.82 -4.60 9.08
N PRO A 186 11.89 -4.94 10.00
CA PRO A 186 12.09 -5.98 11.01
C PRO A 186 12.18 -7.41 10.46
N ARG A 187 11.70 -7.64 9.23
CA ARG A 187 11.80 -8.94 8.51
C ARG A 187 12.44 -8.74 7.15
N PRO A 188 13.08 -9.76 6.55
CA PRO A 188 13.62 -9.66 5.19
C PRO A 188 12.55 -9.24 4.17
N LEU A 189 12.93 -8.36 3.24
CA LEU A 189 12.03 -7.85 2.19
C LEU A 189 11.41 -8.98 1.35
N LEU A 190 12.18 -10.04 1.09
CA LEU A 190 11.73 -11.19 0.32
C LEU A 190 10.56 -11.92 1.01
N ASP A 191 10.56 -12.02 2.34
CA ASP A 191 9.46 -12.67 3.05
C ASP A 191 8.20 -11.83 3.00
N LEU A 192 8.34 -10.51 3.10
CA LEU A 192 7.25 -9.56 2.91
C LEU A 192 6.62 -9.69 1.51
N MET A 193 7.43 -9.90 0.47
CA MET A 193 6.94 -10.15 -0.89
C MET A 193 6.16 -11.46 -1.02
N LYS A 194 6.64 -12.53 -0.38
CA LYS A 194 6.01 -13.85 -0.41
C LYS A 194 4.60 -13.82 0.18
N VAL A 195 4.40 -13.14 1.32
CA VAL A 195 3.08 -13.18 1.95
C VAL A 195 2.01 -12.53 1.07
N ASP A 196 2.40 -11.51 0.33
CA ASP A 196 1.52 -10.80 -0.58
C ASP A 196 1.18 -11.62 -1.83
N SER A 197 2.13 -12.43 -2.29
CA SER A 197 1.98 -13.28 -3.48
C SER A 197 1.04 -14.47 -3.26
N ALA A 198 0.90 -14.94 -2.02
CA ALA A 198 0.13 -16.14 -1.67
C ALA A 198 -1.40 -15.91 -1.60
N ARG A 199 -1.88 -14.68 -1.77
CA ARG A 199 -3.28 -14.29 -1.52
C ARG A 199 -4.04 -13.74 -2.71
N THR A 200 -3.41 -13.54 -3.86
CA THR A 200 -4.09 -13.13 -5.11
C THR A 200 -4.98 -14.21 -5.74
N VAL A 201 -5.55 -15.14 -4.95
CA VAL A 201 -6.52 -16.12 -5.45
C VAL A 201 -7.92 -15.54 -5.26
N VAL A 202 -8.61 -15.35 -6.39
CA VAL A 202 -9.87 -14.62 -6.55
C VAL A 202 -11.02 -15.31 -5.81
N LYS A 203 -11.91 -14.51 -5.21
CA LYS A 203 -13.29 -14.92 -4.92
C LYS A 203 -13.98 -15.31 -6.23
N GLU A 204 -14.31 -16.58 -6.41
CA GLU A 204 -15.30 -16.95 -7.42
C GLU A 204 -16.59 -16.16 -7.13
N LYS A 205 -17.09 -15.42 -8.13
CA LYS A 205 -18.35 -14.68 -8.05
C LYS A 205 -19.48 -15.69 -7.84
N GLY A 206 -19.82 -15.96 -6.58
CA GLY A 206 -20.87 -16.91 -6.22
C GLY A 206 -20.80 -17.39 -4.78
N GLU A 207 -19.63 -17.36 -4.14
CA GLU A 207 -19.54 -17.67 -2.72
C GLU A 207 -19.87 -16.41 -1.91
N ALA A 208 -20.95 -16.52 -1.12
CA ALA A 208 -21.15 -15.65 0.04
C ALA A 208 -19.83 -15.55 0.79
N PRO A 209 -19.47 -14.39 1.39
CA PRO A 209 -18.30 -14.34 2.25
C PRO A 209 -18.43 -15.52 3.20
N GLU A 210 -17.42 -16.41 3.26
CA GLU A 210 -17.36 -17.37 4.34
C GLU A 210 -17.55 -16.52 5.60
N ASP A 211 -18.70 -16.70 6.22
CA ASP A 211 -18.96 -16.24 7.56
C ASP A 211 -17.98 -17.06 8.41
N VAL A 212 -16.74 -16.56 8.48
CA VAL A 212 -15.97 -16.67 9.70
C VAL A 212 -16.80 -15.86 10.69
N GLN A 213 -17.83 -16.52 11.25
CA GLN A 213 -18.38 -16.19 12.55
C GLN A 213 -17.20 -16.27 13.50
N ALA A 214 -16.43 -15.19 13.55
CA ALA A 214 -15.57 -14.89 14.66
C ALA A 214 -16.55 -14.66 15.81
N ASP A 215 -16.77 -15.73 16.56
CA ASP A 215 -17.39 -15.68 17.87
C ASP A 215 -16.74 -14.55 18.67
N GLU A 216 -17.45 -13.41 18.78
CA GLU A 216 -16.98 -12.18 19.42
C GLU A 216 -16.68 -12.39 20.92
N THR A 217 -17.00 -13.56 21.47
CA THR A 217 -16.80 -13.92 22.88
C THR A 217 -15.58 -14.81 23.15
N LYS A 218 -14.87 -15.28 22.11
CA LYS A 218 -13.72 -16.17 22.29
C LYS A 218 -12.41 -15.45 21.91
N PRO A 219 -11.37 -15.43 22.77
CA PRO A 219 -10.06 -14.96 22.34
C PRO A 219 -9.60 -15.82 21.16
N PRO A 220 -9.15 -15.22 20.05
CA PRO A 220 -8.91 -15.95 18.82
C PRO A 220 -7.83 -17.01 19.06
N SER A 221 -8.13 -18.26 18.66
CA SER A 221 -7.16 -19.36 18.70
C SER A 221 -5.89 -18.94 17.96
N VAL A 222 -4.76 -19.14 18.64
CA VAL A 222 -3.40 -18.88 18.13
C VAL A 222 -3.15 -19.82 16.95
N GLY A 223 -3.54 -19.40 15.76
CA GLY A 223 -3.34 -20.18 14.53
C GLY A 223 -4.25 -19.72 13.41
N SER A 224 -3.68 -18.99 12.45
CA SER A 224 -4.25 -18.69 11.12
C SER A 224 -5.15 -17.45 10.94
N THR A 225 -4.65 -16.26 11.31
CA THR A 225 -4.96 -15.02 10.58
C THR A 225 -3.66 -14.44 10.01
N LYS A 226 -3.30 -14.83 8.78
CA LYS A 226 -2.07 -14.36 8.11
C LYS A 226 -2.19 -12.84 7.86
N GLY A 227 -1.13 -12.07 8.09
CA GLY A 227 -1.18 -10.60 8.04
C GLY A 227 -1.29 -9.99 6.63
N HIS A 228 -1.37 -8.66 6.51
CA HIS A 228 -1.29 -7.93 5.24
C HIS A 228 -0.20 -6.86 5.27
N VAL A 229 0.43 -6.60 4.11
CA VAL A 229 1.39 -5.51 3.93
C VAL A 229 0.59 -4.25 3.68
N VAL A 230 0.78 -3.23 4.51
CA VAL A 230 0.08 -1.96 4.36
C VAL A 230 1.08 -0.83 4.31
N ILE A 231 0.98 0.00 3.28
CA ILE A 231 1.77 1.23 3.13
C ILE A 231 1.04 2.35 3.86
N ASP A 232 1.65 2.92 4.90
CA ASP A 232 1.20 4.19 5.47
C ASP A 232 1.68 5.33 4.58
N VAL A 233 0.76 5.86 3.76
CA VAL A 233 1.05 6.95 2.82
C VAL A 233 1.41 8.28 3.50
N ARG A 234 1.09 8.44 4.79
CA ARG A 234 1.39 9.69 5.54
C ARG A 234 2.82 9.70 6.04
N LEU A 235 3.29 8.55 6.50
CA LEU A 235 4.62 8.35 7.08
C LEU A 235 5.63 7.77 6.08
N GLY A 236 5.16 7.24 4.94
CA GLY A 236 5.97 6.47 4.00
C GLY A 236 6.64 5.28 4.64
N ARG A 237 5.88 4.57 5.48
CA ARG A 237 6.31 3.36 6.18
C ARG A 237 5.54 2.17 5.66
N VAL A 238 6.24 1.05 5.51
CA VAL A 238 5.63 -0.24 5.19
C VAL A 238 5.38 -0.95 6.51
N MET A 239 4.12 -1.24 6.80
CA MET A 239 3.68 -1.86 8.04
C MET A 239 3.21 -3.28 7.80
N TRP A 240 3.51 -4.16 8.77
CA TRP A 240 3.22 -5.58 8.72
C TRP A 240 3.11 -6.13 10.15
N LYS A 241 2.44 -7.28 10.33
CA LYS A 241 2.25 -7.93 11.64
C LYS A 241 3.58 -8.51 12.11
N VAL A 242 4.16 -7.93 13.16
CA VAL A 242 5.27 -8.54 13.88
C VAL A 242 4.66 -9.60 14.80
N GLU A 243 5.00 -10.87 14.57
CA GLU A 243 4.67 -11.97 15.49
C GLU A 243 5.57 -11.93 16.72
#